data_AF-A0A1Y3NMY1-F1
#
_entry.id   AF-A0A1Y3NMY1-F1
#
_cell.length_a   1.000
_cell.length_b   1.000
_cell.length_c   1.000
_cell.angle_alpha   90.00
_cell.angle_beta   90.00
_cell.angle_gamma   90.00
#
_symmetry.space_group_name_H-M   'P 1'
#
loop_
_entity.id
_entity.type
_entity.pdbx_description
1 polymer ?
#
loop_
_entity_poly.entity_id
_entity_poly.type
_entity_poly.pdbx_seq_one_letter_code
_entity_poly.pdbx_strand_id
1 'polypeptide(L)'
;MYVRRRCGPGYTPCPKNKCCSKKGYCGTTPSYCSLTKGCQTKYGKCTSDEGKCGEEFGSCPDGQCCSEKGYCGTTPSYCSVNSGCQEQYGMCTSDEGRCGEGFGSCPDGQCCSKNGYCGTTPSFCSVNSGCQEQYGQCTS
;
A
#
# COMPACT_ATOMS: atom_id res chain seq x y z
N MET A 1 -27.49 1.53 -12.87
CA MET A 1 -27.18 2.36 -11.68
C MET A 1 -26.02 1.74 -10.93
N TYR A 2 -24.89 2.44 -10.76
CA TYR A 2 -23.80 1.93 -9.92
C TYR A 2 -24.17 2.10 -8.45
N VAL A 3 -24.49 1.00 -7.78
CA VAL A 3 -24.72 0.99 -6.33
C VAL A 3 -23.40 1.29 -5.64
N ARG A 4 -23.25 2.49 -5.08
CA ARG A 4 -22.09 2.82 -4.24
C ARG A 4 -22.15 1.95 -2.98
N ARG A 5 -21.21 1.00 -2.83
CA ARG A 5 -21.12 0.15 -1.64
C ARG A 5 -20.98 1.03 -0.39
N ARG A 6 -21.83 0.73 0.61
CA ARG A 6 -21.81 1.36 1.93
C ARG A 6 -20.69 0.78 2.79
N CYS A 7 -20.18 1.57 3.72
CA CYS A 7 -19.16 1.20 4.69
C CYS A 7 -19.30 2.04 5.98
N GLY A 8 -18.56 1.70 7.03
CA GLY A 8 -18.60 2.38 8.33
C GLY A 8 -19.32 1.56 9.40
N PRO A 9 -19.62 2.14 10.58
CA PRO A 9 -20.30 1.45 11.66
C PRO A 9 -21.61 0.77 11.20
N GLY A 10 -21.75 -0.53 11.49
CA GLY A 10 -22.88 -1.34 11.06
C GLY A 10 -22.82 -1.82 9.60
N TYR A 11 -21.74 -1.53 8.87
CA TYR A 11 -21.48 -2.01 7.53
C TYR A 11 -20.11 -2.69 7.47
N THR A 12 -19.90 -3.50 6.42
CA THR A 12 -18.61 -4.14 6.19
C THR A 12 -17.56 -3.14 5.71
N PRO A 13 -16.26 -3.39 5.98
CA PRO A 13 -15.18 -2.62 5.39
C PRO A 13 -15.21 -2.63 3.86
N CYS A 14 -14.65 -1.59 3.26
CA CYS A 14 -14.51 -1.51 1.82
C CYS A 14 -13.59 -2.62 1.26
N PRO A 15 -13.81 -3.06 0.01
CA PRO A 15 -12.89 -3.97 -0.68
C PRO A 15 -11.45 -3.45 -0.71
N LYS A 16 -10.47 -4.35 -0.92
CA LYS A 16 -9.04 -4.00 -1.02
C LYS A 16 -8.83 -2.76 -1.90
N ASN A 17 -7.95 -1.88 -1.45
CA ASN A 17 -7.57 -0.61 -2.08
C ASN A 17 -8.69 0.46 -2.18
N LYS A 18 -9.84 0.28 -1.51
CA LYS A 18 -10.88 1.31 -1.41
C LYS A 18 -10.92 1.95 -0.03
N CYS A 19 -11.31 3.21 -0.02
CA CYS A 19 -11.39 4.06 1.15
C CYS A 19 -12.85 4.23 1.57
N CYS A 20 -13.10 4.29 2.87
CA CYS A 20 -14.43 4.57 3.40
C CYS A 20 -14.56 6.05 3.72
N SER A 21 -15.32 6.79 2.91
CA SER A 21 -15.53 8.22 3.13
C SER A 21 -16.27 8.50 4.44
N LYS A 22 -16.20 9.75 4.91
CA LYS A 22 -17.01 10.26 6.03
C LYS A 22 -18.51 9.98 5.88
N LYS A 23 -19.00 9.92 4.64
CA LYS A 23 -20.41 9.69 4.30
C LYS A 23 -20.79 8.19 4.26
N GLY A 24 -19.87 7.28 4.59
CA GLY A 24 -20.12 5.85 4.64
C GLY A 24 -20.26 5.21 3.26
N TYR A 25 -19.49 5.69 2.27
CA TYR A 25 -19.41 5.11 0.93
C TYR A 25 -17.98 4.76 0.57
N CYS A 26 -17.80 3.65 -0.14
CA CYS A 26 -16.52 3.23 -0.69
C CYS A 26 -16.14 3.98 -1.96
N GLY A 27 -14.89 4.40 -2.07
CA GLY A 27 -14.33 5.04 -3.27
C GLY A 27 -12.81 5.15 -3.20
N THR A 28 -12.20 5.71 -4.22
CA THR A 28 -10.73 5.79 -4.36
C THR A 28 -10.22 7.22 -4.58
N THR A 29 -11.12 8.22 -4.67
CA THR A 29 -10.70 9.62 -4.87
C THR A 29 -10.31 10.25 -3.53
N PRO A 30 -9.57 11.38 -3.54
CA PRO A 30 -9.18 12.07 -2.31
C PRO A 30 -10.36 12.42 -1.39
N SER A 31 -11.57 12.66 -1.92
CA SER A 31 -12.76 12.90 -1.07
C SER A 31 -13.22 11.68 -0.27
N TYR A 32 -12.71 10.49 -0.60
CA TYR A 32 -12.96 9.24 0.12
C TYR A 32 -11.78 8.84 1.00
N CYS A 33 -10.56 9.07 0.52
CA CYS A 33 -9.33 8.52 1.11
C CYS A 33 -8.65 9.45 2.11
N SER A 34 -8.75 10.76 1.94
CA SER A 34 -8.07 11.71 2.81
C SER A 34 -8.62 11.64 4.24
N LEU A 35 -7.70 11.50 5.21
CA LEU A 35 -8.04 11.51 6.63
C LEU A 35 -8.59 12.85 7.09
N THR A 36 -8.04 13.96 6.60
CA THR A 36 -8.55 15.31 6.91
C THR A 36 -9.97 15.52 6.38
N LYS A 37 -10.37 14.77 5.33
CA LYS A 37 -11.75 14.74 4.81
C LYS A 37 -12.66 13.72 5.51
N GLY A 38 -12.16 13.06 6.54
CA GLY A 38 -12.91 12.14 7.40
C GLY A 38 -13.01 10.72 6.85
N CYS A 39 -11.98 10.24 6.14
CA CYS A 39 -11.88 8.81 5.84
C CYS A 39 -11.87 7.98 7.14
N GLN A 40 -12.55 6.83 7.13
CA GLN A 40 -12.70 5.95 8.29
C GLN A 40 -11.69 4.78 8.22
N THR A 41 -10.57 4.89 8.95
CA THR A 41 -9.43 3.93 8.91
C THR A 41 -9.84 2.49 9.19
N LYS A 42 -10.77 2.26 10.11
CA LYS A 42 -11.29 0.91 10.45
C LYS A 42 -12.08 0.24 9.32
N TYR A 43 -12.49 1.00 8.30
CA TYR A 43 -13.39 0.53 7.24
C TYR A 43 -12.85 0.75 5.83
N GLY A 44 -11.62 1.24 5.67
CA GLY A 44 -10.99 1.41 4.37
C GLY A 44 -9.57 1.96 4.46
N LYS A 45 -8.86 1.92 3.34
CA LYS A 45 -7.46 2.35 3.26
C LYS A 45 -7.36 3.88 3.16
N CYS A 46 -7.31 4.57 4.29
CA CYS A 46 -7.18 6.02 4.30
C CYS A 46 -5.76 6.47 4.02
N THR A 47 -5.62 7.65 3.42
CA THR A 47 -4.33 8.29 3.14
C THR A 47 -4.08 9.38 4.18
N SER A 48 -2.86 9.40 4.72
CA SER A 48 -2.37 10.45 5.58
C SER A 48 -2.07 11.73 4.83
N ASP A 49 -2.52 12.85 5.39
CA ASP A 49 -2.27 14.19 4.87
C ASP A 49 -1.20 14.95 5.68
N GLU A 50 -0.79 14.43 6.84
CA GLU A 50 0.12 15.13 7.79
C GLU A 50 1.49 14.43 7.94
N GLY A 51 1.79 13.46 7.07
CA GLY A 51 3.06 12.72 7.10
C GLY A 51 3.20 11.73 8.26
N LYS A 52 2.16 11.53 9.07
CA LYS A 52 2.07 10.42 10.04
C LYS A 52 1.41 9.20 9.40
N CYS A 53 1.73 8.00 9.83
CA CYS A 53 1.11 6.78 9.31
C CYS A 53 1.01 5.72 10.39
N GLY A 54 0.27 4.66 10.11
CA GLY A 54 -0.02 3.59 11.07
C GLY A 54 -1.51 3.37 11.23
N GLU A 55 -1.89 2.49 12.16
CA GLU A 55 -3.29 2.08 12.38
C GLU A 55 -4.25 3.27 12.58
N GLU A 56 -3.82 4.27 13.34
CA GLU A 56 -4.62 5.46 13.63
C GLU A 56 -4.51 6.55 12.54
N PHE A 57 -3.38 6.60 11.84
CA PHE A 57 -3.01 7.67 10.91
C PHE A 57 -3.06 7.26 9.43
N GLY A 58 -3.58 6.07 9.12
CA GLY A 58 -3.73 5.57 7.76
C GLY A 58 -2.39 5.28 7.06
N SER A 59 -2.48 5.08 5.75
CA SER A 59 -1.34 4.81 4.89
C SER A 59 -0.70 6.11 4.40
N CYS A 60 0.60 6.07 4.15
CA CYS A 60 1.30 7.14 3.47
C CYS A 60 0.77 7.35 2.03
N PRO A 61 0.98 8.55 1.45
CA PRO A 61 0.75 8.78 0.04
C PRO A 61 1.46 7.76 -0.84
N ASP A 62 0.94 7.53 -2.04
CA ASP A 62 1.51 6.58 -2.99
C ASP A 62 3.00 6.83 -3.22
N GLY A 63 3.79 5.76 -3.22
CA GLY A 63 5.25 5.80 -3.37
C GLY A 63 6.02 6.12 -2.08
N GLN A 64 5.34 6.39 -0.95
CA GLN A 64 6.00 6.60 0.35
C GLN A 64 5.88 5.38 1.27
N CYS A 65 6.81 5.31 2.20
CA CYS A 65 6.98 4.24 3.16
C CYS A 65 6.58 4.72 4.55
N CYS A 66 5.97 3.83 5.33
CA CYS A 66 5.65 4.11 6.71
C CYS A 66 6.74 3.55 7.61
N SER A 67 7.58 4.41 8.19
CA SER A 67 8.64 4.00 9.11
C SER A 67 8.09 3.30 10.36
N GLU A 68 8.97 2.61 11.08
CA GLU A 68 8.67 2.05 12.42
C GLU A 68 8.07 3.10 13.36
N LYS A 69 8.52 4.35 13.23
CA LYS A 69 8.11 5.47 14.08
C LYS A 69 6.77 6.10 13.67
N GLY A 70 6.08 5.55 12.67
CA GLY A 70 4.79 6.05 12.22
C GLY A 70 4.87 7.35 11.43
N TYR A 71 5.95 7.56 10.68
CA TYR A 71 6.11 8.68 9.76
C TYR A 71 6.32 8.24 8.31
N CYS A 72 5.82 9.05 7.39
CA CYS A 72 5.96 8.86 5.96
C CYS A 72 7.27 9.44 5.42
N GLY A 73 7.93 8.69 4.55
CA GLY A 73 9.16 9.11 3.89
C GLY A 73 9.61 8.12 2.84
N THR A 74 10.71 8.41 2.16
CA THR A 74 11.20 7.62 1.02
C THR A 74 12.64 7.13 1.20
N THR A 75 13.29 7.45 2.32
CA THR A 75 14.66 6.99 2.58
C THR A 75 14.67 5.55 3.12
N PRO A 76 15.79 4.83 3.03
CA PRO A 76 15.88 3.45 3.55
C PRO A 76 15.45 3.31 5.01
N SER A 77 15.70 4.30 5.87
CA SER A 77 15.23 4.32 7.26
C SER A 77 13.70 4.33 7.42
N TYR A 78 12.96 4.66 6.37
CA TYR A 78 11.50 4.60 6.33
C TYR A 78 11.00 3.37 5.58
N CYS A 79 11.73 2.95 4.54
CA CYS A 79 11.28 1.94 3.57
C CYS A 79 11.78 0.54 3.88
N SER A 80 12.96 0.38 4.46
CA SER A 80 13.53 -0.93 4.74
C SER A 80 12.66 -1.69 5.74
N VAL A 81 12.28 -2.91 5.37
CA VAL A 81 11.63 -3.87 6.29
C VAL A 81 12.51 -4.15 7.51
N ASN A 82 13.84 -4.15 7.34
CA ASN A 82 14.81 -4.33 8.43
C ASN A 82 14.87 -3.11 9.38
N SER A 83 14.46 -1.94 8.88
CA SER A 83 14.30 -0.71 9.69
C SER A 83 12.89 -0.56 10.27
N GLY A 84 12.08 -1.61 10.24
CA GLY A 84 10.74 -1.65 10.83
C GLY A 84 9.65 -0.95 10.00
N CYS A 85 9.82 -0.86 8.67
CA CYS A 85 8.76 -0.32 7.81
C CYS A 85 7.43 -1.09 7.96
N GLN A 86 6.32 -0.37 8.07
CA GLN A 86 4.97 -0.91 8.26
C GLN A 86 4.27 -1.12 6.91
N GLU A 87 4.34 -2.34 6.38
CA GLU A 87 3.85 -2.70 5.02
C GLU A 87 2.36 -2.43 4.77
N GLN A 88 1.53 -2.42 5.81
CA GLN A 88 0.10 -2.12 5.69
C GLN A 88 -0.16 -0.63 5.43
N TYR A 89 0.81 0.23 5.78
CA TYR A 89 0.69 1.68 5.78
C TYR A 89 1.68 2.36 4.83
N GLY A 90 2.52 1.63 4.09
CA GLY A 90 3.41 2.21 3.10
C GLY A 90 4.14 1.17 2.24
N MET A 91 4.92 1.65 1.28
CA MET A 91 5.67 0.84 0.32
C MET A 91 7.01 0.36 0.91
N CYS A 92 7.02 -0.74 1.67
CA CYS A 92 8.27 -1.24 2.25
C CYS A 92 9.14 -1.96 1.21
N THR A 93 10.45 -1.79 1.29
CA THR A 93 11.46 -2.38 0.40
C THR A 93 12.30 -3.42 1.13
N SER A 94 12.67 -4.48 0.41
CA SER A 94 13.68 -5.44 0.87
C SER A 94 15.09 -4.99 0.52
N ASP A 95 16.04 -5.15 1.46
CA ASP A 95 17.45 -4.84 1.21
C ASP A 95 18.22 -6.02 0.57
N GLU A 96 17.66 -7.24 0.60
CA GLU A 96 18.36 -8.47 0.15
C GLU A 96 17.98 -8.92 -1.26
N GLY A 97 17.27 -8.06 -2.02
CA GLY A 97 16.75 -8.40 -3.35
C GLY A 97 15.66 -9.48 -3.32
N ARG A 98 15.12 -9.80 -2.13
CA ARG A 98 13.93 -10.63 -1.99
C ARG A 98 12.68 -9.78 -2.05
N CYS A 99 11.56 -10.38 -2.38
CA CYS A 99 10.27 -9.70 -2.43
C CYS A 99 9.13 -10.69 -2.25
N GLY A 100 7.94 -10.15 -2.02
CA GLY A 100 6.77 -10.95 -1.74
C GLY A 100 6.32 -10.76 -0.29
N GLU A 101 5.31 -11.53 0.08
CA GLU A 101 4.75 -11.54 1.43
C GLU A 101 5.84 -11.78 2.48
N GLY A 102 5.93 -10.86 3.47
CA GLY A 102 6.94 -10.91 4.53
C GLY A 102 8.35 -10.43 4.14
N PHE A 103 8.63 -10.19 2.85
CA PHE A 103 9.91 -9.65 2.38
C PHE A 103 9.84 -8.20 1.91
N GLY A 104 8.63 -7.73 1.57
CA GLY A 104 8.39 -6.39 1.06
C GLY A 104 8.41 -6.35 -0.47
N SER A 105 8.41 -5.12 -0.99
CA SER A 105 8.44 -4.84 -2.42
C SER A 105 9.85 -4.67 -2.93
N CYS A 106 10.01 -4.86 -4.23
CA CYS A 106 11.23 -4.50 -4.91
C CYS A 106 11.42 -2.98 -4.96
N PRO A 107 12.68 -2.51 -5.05
CA PRO A 107 12.97 -1.11 -5.34
C PRO A 107 12.26 -0.64 -6.61
N ASP A 108 12.06 0.67 -6.72
CA ASP A 108 11.37 1.27 -7.86
C ASP A 108 12.01 0.85 -9.20
N GLY A 109 11.18 0.55 -10.19
CA GLY A 109 11.62 0.03 -11.50
C GLY A 109 11.92 -1.47 -11.55
N GLN A 110 11.82 -2.20 -10.43
CA GLN A 110 12.05 -3.64 -10.39
C GLN A 110 10.76 -4.45 -10.22
N CYS A 111 10.82 -5.69 -10.70
CA CYS A 111 9.73 -6.64 -10.70
C CYS A 111 9.98 -7.72 -9.68
N CYS A 112 8.92 -8.14 -8.98
CA CYS A 112 9.00 -9.25 -8.07
C CYS A 112 8.68 -10.55 -8.80
N SER A 113 9.68 -11.38 -9.07
CA SER A 113 9.47 -12.66 -9.74
C SER A 113 8.59 -13.61 -8.93
N LYS A 114 8.09 -14.66 -9.59
CA LYS A 114 7.38 -15.79 -8.96
C LYS A 114 8.15 -16.40 -7.80
N ASN A 115 9.48 -16.35 -7.85
CA ASN A 115 10.36 -16.97 -6.86
C ASN A 115 10.71 -16.03 -5.69
N GLY A 116 10.11 -14.83 -5.64
CA GLY A 116 10.34 -13.88 -4.55
C GLY A 116 11.68 -13.16 -4.64
N TYR A 117 12.14 -12.89 -5.85
CA TYR A 117 13.36 -12.10 -6.11
C TYR A 117 13.08 -10.91 -7.01
N CYS A 118 13.80 -9.82 -6.75
CA CYS A 118 13.75 -8.60 -7.51
C CYS A 118 14.67 -8.64 -8.73
N GLY A 119 14.18 -8.11 -9.84
CA GLY A 119 14.92 -8.01 -11.09
C GLY A 119 14.12 -7.31 -12.17
N THR A 120 14.75 -7.04 -13.31
CA THR A 120 14.19 -6.22 -14.40
C THR A 120 14.01 -6.98 -15.71
N THR A 121 14.34 -8.27 -15.73
CA THR A 121 14.26 -9.08 -16.95
C THR A 121 12.82 -9.57 -17.19
N PRO A 122 12.45 -9.95 -18.43
CA PRO A 122 11.11 -10.44 -18.73
C PRO A 122 10.67 -11.64 -17.88
N SER A 123 11.60 -12.50 -17.45
CA SER A 123 11.29 -13.63 -16.56
C SER A 123 10.92 -13.20 -15.13
N PHE A 124 11.31 -11.99 -14.72
CA PHE A 124 10.92 -11.38 -13.45
C PHE A 124 9.65 -10.55 -13.61
N CYS A 125 9.53 -9.83 -14.72
CA CYS A 125 8.49 -8.82 -14.93
C CYS A 125 7.21 -9.35 -15.56
N SER A 126 7.27 -10.38 -16.40
CA SER A 126 6.07 -10.85 -17.09
C SER A 126 5.07 -11.45 -16.11
N VAL A 127 3.81 -10.98 -16.14
CA VAL A 127 2.70 -11.59 -15.41
C VAL A 127 2.50 -13.06 -15.79
N ASN A 128 2.78 -13.43 -17.05
CA ASN A 128 2.73 -14.82 -17.52
C ASN A 128 3.84 -15.69 -16.90
N SER A 129 4.94 -15.07 -16.47
CA SER A 129 6.03 -15.75 -15.74
C SER A 129 5.78 -15.79 -14.22
N GLY A 130 4.66 -15.23 -13.75
CA GLY A 130 4.27 -15.22 -12.34
C GLY A 130 4.82 -14.04 -11.54
N CYS A 131 5.04 -12.89 -12.18
CA CYS A 131 5.38 -11.66 -11.46
C CYS A 131 4.31 -11.30 -10.40
N GLN A 132 4.74 -10.88 -9.21
CA GLN A 132 3.88 -10.54 -8.09
C GLN A 132 3.56 -9.04 -8.08
N GLU A 133 2.41 -8.66 -8.63
CA GLU A 133 2.01 -7.24 -8.87
C GLU A 133 1.92 -6.38 -7.60
N GLN A 134 1.73 -6.99 -6.43
CA GLN A 134 1.70 -6.25 -5.16
C GLN A 134 3.09 -5.86 -4.67
N TYR A 135 4.15 -6.47 -5.21
CA TYR A 135 5.51 -6.36 -4.70
C TYR A 135 6.51 -5.91 -5.77
N GLY A 136 6.07 -5.58 -6.98
CA GLY A 136 6.92 -5.07 -8.05
C GLY A 136 6.15 -4.64 -9.28
N GLN A 137 6.86 -4.02 -10.23
CA GLN A 137 6.27 -3.43 -11.44
C GLN A 137 6.14 -4.46 -12.57
N CYS A 138 5.09 -5.27 -12.56
CA CYS A 138 4.90 -6.32 -13.56
C CYS A 138 4.47 -5.78 -14.94
N THR A 139 4.87 -6.48 -16.01
CA THR A 139 4.51 -6.22 -17.41
C THR A 139 3.59 -7.31 -17.95
N SER A 140 2.66 -6.92 -18.84
CA SER A 140 1.69 -7.83 -19.49
C SER A 140 2.32 -8.65 -20.61
#